data_AF-A0A3P7J5R8-F1
#
_entry.id   AF-A0A3P7J5R8-F1
#
_cell.length_a   1.000
_cell.length_b   1.000
_cell.length_c   1.000
_cell.angle_alpha   90.00
_cell.angle_beta   90.00
_cell.angle_gamma   90.00
#
_symmetry.space_group_name_H-M   'P 1'
#
loop_
_entity.id
_entity.type
_entity.pdbx_description
1 polymer ?
#
loop_
_entity_poly.entity_id
_entity_poly.type
_entity_poly.pdbx_seq_one_letter_code
_entity_poly.pdbx_strand_id
1 'polypeptide(L)'
;MNIPGSQEKHKASSGKWESKHLDAVLIFTHNQCEPRAKIAAFDMDGSLVSTKSGRVYPVNNNDWRMTFNETAPRIKKLYDEQGYKIVIFTNQKGIQVGIAVYANE
;
A
#
# COMPACT_ATOMS: atom_id res chain seq x y z
N MET A 1 -19.53 14.99 -39.01
CA MET A 1 -18.28 15.07 -38.23
C MET A 1 -18.49 14.30 -36.95
N ASN A 2 -17.97 13.07 -36.86
CA ASN A 2 -18.01 12.28 -35.64
C ASN A 2 -16.72 12.53 -34.86
N ILE A 3 -16.86 12.96 -33.61
CA ILE A 3 -15.77 13.07 -32.65
C ILE A 3 -15.58 11.66 -32.05
N PRO A 4 -14.45 10.96 -32.29
CA PRO A 4 -14.21 9.68 -31.64
C PRO A 4 -13.94 9.96 -30.17
N GLY A 5 -14.84 9.47 -29.31
CA GLY A 5 -14.65 9.50 -27.86
C GLY A 5 -13.33 8.84 -27.49
N SER A 6 -12.51 9.54 -26.71
CA SER A 6 -11.36 8.97 -26.04
C SER A 6 -11.82 7.83 -25.15
N GLN A 7 -11.56 6.60 -25.56
CA GLN A 7 -11.70 5.46 -24.65
C GLN A 7 -10.62 5.61 -23.58
N GLU A 8 -11.01 6.08 -22.40
CA GLU A 8 -10.19 5.93 -21.21
C GLU A 8 -9.96 4.43 -21.01
N LYS A 9 -8.74 3.98 -21.27
CA LYS A 9 -8.33 2.61 -21.01
C LYS A 9 -8.39 2.41 -19.50
N HIS A 10 -9.45 1.79 -19.00
CA HIS A 10 -9.49 1.33 -17.61
C HIS A 10 -8.30 0.41 -17.36
N LYS A 11 -7.31 0.93 -16.63
CA LYS A 11 -6.14 0.17 -16.20
C LYS A 11 -6.64 -0.96 -15.31
N ALA A 12 -6.33 -2.21 -15.65
CA ALA A 12 -6.67 -3.35 -14.83
C ALA A 12 -6.16 -3.13 -13.39
N SER A 13 -6.97 -3.49 -12.38
CA SER A 13 -6.57 -3.33 -10.98
C SER A 13 -5.32 -4.15 -10.71
N SER A 14 -4.39 -3.62 -9.90
CA SER A 14 -3.16 -4.32 -9.52
C SER A 14 -3.39 -5.47 -8.53
N GLY A 15 -4.59 -5.57 -7.97
CA GLY A 15 -4.95 -6.58 -6.98
C GLY A 15 -6.42 -6.53 -6.59
N LYS A 16 -6.74 -7.27 -5.53
CA LYS A 16 -8.08 -7.38 -4.96
C LYS A 16 -8.07 -6.96 -3.49
N TRP A 17 -9.09 -6.21 -3.09
CA TRP A 17 -9.39 -5.91 -1.70
C TRP A 17 -10.49 -6.83 -1.19
N GLU A 18 -10.32 -7.33 0.03
CA GLU A 18 -11.33 -8.07 0.78
C GLU A 18 -11.46 -7.47 2.17
N SER A 19 -12.67 -7.43 2.69
CA SER A 19 -12.91 -7.12 4.10
C SER A 19 -13.34 -8.37 4.87
N LYS A 20 -12.94 -8.45 6.15
CA LYS A 20 -13.27 -9.53 7.07
C LYS A 20 -13.65 -8.94 8.43
N HIS A 21 -14.38 -9.73 9.22
CA HIS A 21 -14.74 -9.40 10.59
C HIS A 21 -15.46 -8.05 10.72
N LEU A 22 -16.55 -7.84 9.94
CA LEU A 22 -17.32 -6.58 9.92
C LEU A 22 -16.43 -5.36 9.60
N ASP A 23 -15.65 -5.48 8.52
CA ASP A 23 -14.70 -4.46 8.05
C ASP A 23 -13.60 -4.06 9.04
N ALA A 24 -13.40 -4.82 10.12
CA ALA A 24 -12.30 -4.61 11.06
C ALA A 24 -10.94 -5.00 10.49
N VAL A 25 -10.90 -5.86 9.45
CA VAL A 25 -9.68 -6.26 8.76
C VAL A 25 -9.86 -6.09 7.26
N LEU A 26 -8.99 -5.27 6.66
CA LEU A 26 -8.88 -5.10 5.22
C LEU A 26 -7.65 -5.84 4.71
N ILE A 27 -7.82 -6.63 3.66
CA ILE A 27 -6.77 -7.45 3.06
C ILE A 27 -6.64 -7.05 1.59
N PHE A 28 -5.46 -6.56 1.21
CA PHE A 28 -5.10 -6.40 -0.19
C PHE A 28 -4.18 -7.52 -0.64
N THR A 29 -4.53 -8.15 -1.77
CA THR A 29 -3.68 -9.15 -2.42
C THR A 29 -3.36 -8.70 -3.84
N HIS A 30 -2.08 -8.46 -4.13
CA HIS A 30 -1.60 -8.13 -5.47
C HIS A 30 -1.79 -9.33 -6.42
N ASN A 31 -2.06 -9.09 -7.70
CA ASN A 31 -2.32 -10.16 -8.69
C ASN A 31 -1.16 -11.13 -8.89
N GLN A 32 0.06 -10.72 -8.54
CA GLN A 32 1.29 -11.53 -8.61
C GLN A 32 1.74 -12.04 -7.24
N CYS A 33 0.87 -11.97 -6.23
CA CYS A 33 1.18 -12.43 -4.88
C CYS A 33 1.08 -13.95 -4.80
N GLU A 34 2.23 -14.62 -4.92
CA GLU A 34 2.29 -16.08 -4.81
C GLU A 34 2.48 -16.55 -3.35
N PRO A 35 1.89 -17.69 -2.96
CA PRO A 35 2.19 -18.31 -1.68
C PRO A 35 3.65 -18.77 -1.63
N ARG A 36 4.29 -18.59 -0.47
CA ARG A 36 5.68 -19.04 -0.23
C ARG A 36 5.81 -19.54 1.20
N ALA A 37 6.74 -20.48 1.41
CA ALA A 37 6.97 -21.08 2.73
C ALA A 37 7.53 -20.09 3.76
N LYS A 38 8.28 -19.07 3.30
CA LYS A 38 8.87 -18.04 4.15
C LYS A 38 8.12 -16.72 4.00
N ILE A 39 7.92 -16.03 5.13
CA ILE A 39 7.23 -14.73 5.17
C ILE A 39 8.18 -13.69 5.76
N ALA A 40 8.36 -12.58 5.04
CA ALA A 40 8.96 -11.36 5.57
C ALA A 40 7.84 -10.35 5.76
N ALA A 41 7.49 -10.09 7.02
CA ALA A 41 6.41 -9.21 7.40
C ALA A 41 6.94 -7.87 7.92
N PHE A 42 6.27 -6.79 7.55
CA PHE A 42 6.67 -5.43 7.89
C PHE A 42 5.48 -4.63 8.42
N ASP A 43 5.76 -3.73 9.35
CA ASP A 43 4.89 -2.58 9.60
C ASP A 43 5.04 -1.56 8.44
N MET A 44 4.07 -0.64 8.28
CA MET A 44 4.06 0.34 7.19
C MET A 44 4.58 1.71 7.66
N ASP A 45 3.88 2.37 8.57
CA ASP A 45 4.09 3.77 8.94
C ASP A 45 5.22 3.91 9.96
N GLY A 46 6.26 4.66 9.62
CA GLY A 46 7.50 4.76 10.41
C GLY A 46 8.48 3.62 10.15
N SER A 47 8.07 2.58 9.43
CA SER A 47 8.90 1.43 9.03
C SER A 47 9.26 1.50 7.55
N LEU A 48 8.31 1.20 6.65
CA LEU A 48 8.52 1.23 5.20
C LEU A 48 8.45 2.64 4.63
N VAL A 49 7.46 3.42 5.10
CA VAL A 49 7.22 4.79 4.68
C VAL A 49 7.23 5.73 5.88
N SER A 50 7.62 6.97 5.66
CA SER A 50 7.51 8.06 6.62
C SER A 50 6.91 9.29 5.95
N THR A 51 6.47 10.26 6.74
CA THR A 51 5.95 11.50 6.17
C THR A 51 7.04 12.26 5.43
N LYS A 52 6.69 12.80 4.26
CA LYS A 52 7.61 13.65 3.48
C LYS A 52 7.84 14.99 4.20
N SER A 53 6.81 15.49 4.87
CA SER A 53 6.79 16.72 5.65
C SER A 53 7.60 16.67 6.95
N GLY A 54 7.91 15.46 7.44
CA GLY A 54 8.57 15.24 8.74
C GLY A 54 7.63 15.36 9.95
N ARG A 55 6.32 15.51 9.74
CA ARG A 55 5.33 15.51 10.83
C ARG A 55 5.02 14.10 11.32
N VAL A 56 4.51 13.99 12.54
CA VAL A 56 4.07 12.70 13.10
C VAL A 56 2.90 12.11 12.30
N TYR A 57 1.98 12.94 11.84
CA TYR A 57 0.83 12.54 11.02
C TYR A 57 0.93 13.15 9.61
N PRO A 58 0.54 12.41 8.55
CA PRO A 58 0.58 12.90 7.18
C PRO A 58 -0.39 14.07 6.99
N VAL A 59 0.02 15.08 6.21
CA VAL A 59 -0.83 16.25 5.93
C VAL A 59 -1.82 16.02 4.78
N ASN A 60 -1.52 15.08 3.89
CA ASN A 60 -2.38 14.67 2.77
C ASN A 60 -1.93 13.31 2.21
N ASN A 61 -2.66 12.81 1.21
CA ASN A 61 -2.40 11.51 0.57
C ASN A 61 -1.05 11.39 -0.15
N ASN A 62 -0.39 12.51 -0.43
CA ASN A 62 0.92 12.57 -1.11
C ASN A 62 2.08 12.82 -0.12
N ASP A 63 1.80 12.90 1.18
CA ASP A 63 2.79 13.19 2.23
C ASP A 63 3.55 11.93 2.67
N TRP A 64 4.10 11.19 1.71
CA TRP A 64 4.79 9.93 1.98
C TRP A 64 6.12 9.85 1.20
N ARG A 65 7.11 9.22 1.83
CA ARG A 65 8.38 8.83 1.21
C ARG A 65 8.84 7.51 1.79
N MET A 66 9.72 6.79 1.07
CA MET A 66 10.42 5.66 1.66
C MET A 66 11.24 6.13 2.86
N THR A 67 11.20 5.39 3.98
CA THR A 67 11.95 5.75 5.18
C THR A 67 13.46 5.76 4.91
N PHE A 68 13.94 4.80 4.13
CA PHE A 68 15.33 4.66 3.73
C PHE A 68 15.42 4.39 2.22
N ASN A 69 16.51 4.82 1.59
CA ASN A 69 16.75 4.59 0.17
C ASN A 69 16.85 3.09 -0.16
N GLU A 70 17.31 2.30 0.82
CA GLU A 70 17.55 0.87 0.71
C GLU A 70 16.29 0.02 0.94
N THR A 71 15.18 0.61 1.38
CA THR A 71 13.94 -0.12 1.70
C THR A 71 13.46 -0.97 0.52
N ALA A 72 13.23 -0.34 -0.65
CA ALA A 72 12.74 -1.04 -1.83
C ALA A 72 13.76 -2.07 -2.38
N PRO A 73 15.07 -1.75 -2.54
CA PRO A 73 16.07 -2.74 -2.91
C PRO A 73 16.11 -3.96 -1.98
N ARG A 74 16.00 -3.76 -0.66
CA ARG A 74 16.07 -4.85 0.33
C ARG A 74 14.84 -5.75 0.29
N ILE A 75 13.64 -5.18 0.13
CA ILE A 75 12.41 -5.95 -0.05
C ILE A 75 12.47 -6.76 -1.35
N LYS A 76 12.97 -6.16 -2.44
CA LYS A 76 13.18 -6.85 -3.72
C LYS A 76 14.11 -8.05 -3.55
N LYS A 77 15.24 -7.88 -2.84
CA LYS A 77 16.18 -8.97 -2.55
C LYS A 77 15.52 -10.10 -1.75
N LEU A 78 14.74 -9.77 -0.73
CA LEU A 78 14.00 -10.76 0.07
C LEU A 78 13.03 -11.58 -0.80
N TYR A 79 12.35 -10.91 -1.73
CA TYR A 79 11.43 -11.56 -2.65
C TYR A 79 12.17 -12.36 -3.72
N ASP A 80 12.99 -11.74 -4.57
CA ASP A 80 13.54 -12.40 -5.76
C ASP A 80 14.60 -13.45 -5.44
N GLU A 81 15.52 -13.15 -4.52
CA GLU A 81 16.70 -13.99 -4.28
C GLU A 81 16.49 -14.94 -3.11
N GLN A 82 15.74 -14.51 -2.09
CA GLN A 82 15.63 -15.28 -0.85
C GLN A 82 14.30 -16.04 -0.72
N GLY A 83 13.36 -15.86 -1.65
CA GLY A 83 12.12 -16.65 -1.68
C GLY A 83 11.14 -16.33 -0.56
N TYR A 84 11.15 -15.11 -0.01
CA TYR A 84 10.14 -14.67 0.96
C TYR A 84 8.89 -14.16 0.26
N LYS A 85 7.71 -14.44 0.83
CA LYS A 85 6.49 -13.67 0.56
C LYS A 85 6.57 -12.40 1.40
N ILE A 86 6.29 -11.26 0.78
CA ILE A 86 6.26 -9.97 1.46
C ILE A 86 4.84 -9.72 1.95
N VAL A 87 4.70 -9.43 3.24
CA VAL A 87 3.40 -9.13 3.87
C VAL A 87 3.55 -7.82 4.65
N ILE A 88 2.52 -6.98 4.61
CA ILE A 88 2.47 -5.75 5.40
C ILE A 88 1.31 -5.90 6.38
N PHE A 89 1.59 -5.65 7.66
CA PHE A 89 0.59 -5.55 8.72
C PHE A 89 0.60 -4.12 9.23
N THR A 90 -0.53 -3.41 9.14
CA THR A 90 -0.61 -2.01 9.55
C THR A 90 -1.91 -1.75 10.29
N ASN A 91 -1.82 -1.00 11.39
CA ASN A 91 -2.97 -0.63 12.22
C ASN A 91 -3.50 0.73 11.77
N GLN A 92 -4.64 0.74 11.08
CA GLN A 92 -5.24 1.96 10.55
C GLN A 92 -6.51 2.35 11.32
N LYS A 93 -6.36 2.59 12.63
CA LYS A 93 -7.49 2.92 13.54
C LYS A 93 -8.31 4.10 13.02
N GLY A 94 -7.68 5.06 12.33
CA GLY A 94 -8.33 6.21 11.70
C GLY A 94 -9.48 5.84 10.76
N ILE A 95 -9.37 4.71 10.04
CA ILE A 95 -10.42 4.22 9.13
C ILE A 95 -11.69 3.88 9.89
N GLN A 96 -11.57 3.15 11.01
CA GLN A 96 -12.73 2.72 11.80
C GLN A 96 -13.46 3.91 12.44
N VAL A 97 -12.72 4.94 12.86
CA VAL A 97 -13.30 6.13 13.51
C VAL A 97 -13.73 7.23 12.53
N GLY A 98 -13.56 7.02 11.22
CA GLY A 98 -13.91 7.99 10.19
C GLY A 98 -13.01 9.22 10.14
N ILE A 99 -11.80 9.14 10.70
CA ILE A 99 -10.80 10.22 10.59
C ILE A 99 -10.06 10.02 9.27
N ALA A 100 -10.58 10.64 8.21
CA ALA A 100 -9.84 10.86 6.98
C ALA A 100 -9.18 12.24 7.05
N VAL A 101 -7.89 12.32 6.73
CA VAL A 101 -7.27 13.62 6.46
C VAL A 101 -7.89 14.12 5.15
N TYR A 102 -8.82 15.06 5.24
CA TYR A 102 -9.42 15.68 4.06
C TYR A 102 -8.30 16.33 3.26
N ALA A 103 -7.94 15.70 2.14
CA ALA A 103 -7.14 16.35 1.11
C ALA A 103 -8.06 17.38 0.46
N ASN A 104 -7.88 18.65 0.80
CA ASN A 104 -8.33 19.71 -0.09
C ASN A 104 -7.43 19.57 -1.33
N GLU A 105 -8.05 19.21 -2.47
CA GLU A 105 -7.43 19.31 -3.79
C GLU A 105 -7.01 20.76 -4.09
#